data_AF-A0A117IXU0-F1
#
_entry.id   AF-A0A117IXU0-F1
#
_cell.length_a   1.000
_cell.length_b   1.000
_cell.length_c   1.000
_cell.angle_alpha   90.00
_cell.angle_beta   90.00
_cell.angle_gamma   90.00
#
_symmetry.space_group_name_H-M   'P 1'
#
loop_
_entity.id
_entity.type
_entity.pdbx_description
1 polymer ?
#
loop_
_entity_poly.entity_id
_entity_poly.type
_entity_poly.pdbx_seq_one_letter_code
_entity_poly.pdbx_strand_id
1 'polypeptide(L)'
;MSGATDEADEADEARILAELTAMIQQVLEGYELEEGEVTPATRFGRDLELESIDLVTLAGLLEERYGGAVNFAAFVADMELEEIIELDVGRLVGHIRRCLEAADGVRSDGVRSR
;
A
#
# COMPACT_ATOMS: atom_id res chain seq x y z
N MET A 1 -4.94 -20.36 21.21
CA MET A 1 -4.53 -18.96 21.40
C MET A 1 -3.87 -18.46 20.11
N SER A 2 -4.60 -18.45 18.99
CA SER A 2 -4.08 -18.11 17.64
C SER A 2 -4.94 -17.04 16.96
N GLY A 3 -5.56 -16.16 17.74
CA GLY A 3 -6.44 -15.08 17.23
C GLY A 3 -5.81 -13.69 17.31
N ALA A 4 -4.92 -13.43 18.27
CA ALA A 4 -4.40 -12.07 18.51
C ALA A 4 -3.48 -11.54 17.40
N THR A 5 -2.77 -12.41 16.68
CA THR A 5 -1.90 -12.00 15.56
C THR A 5 -2.69 -11.82 14.26
N ASP A 6 -3.74 -12.61 14.08
CA ASP A 6 -4.63 -12.57 12.90
C ASP A 6 -5.51 -11.30 12.92
N GLU A 7 -6.06 -10.96 14.10
CA GLU A 7 -6.84 -9.74 14.31
C GLU A 7 -6.00 -8.46 14.14
N ALA A 8 -4.72 -8.49 14.55
CA ALA A 8 -3.81 -7.36 14.37
C ALA A 8 -3.44 -7.18 12.89
N ASP A 9 -3.22 -8.29 12.18
CA ASP A 9 -2.91 -8.29 10.75
C ASP A 9 -4.09 -7.77 9.92
N GLU A 10 -5.32 -8.19 10.21
CA GLU A 10 -6.53 -7.66 9.56
C GLU A 10 -6.74 -6.17 9.86
N ALA A 11 -6.48 -5.73 11.09
CA ALA A 11 -6.61 -4.33 11.48
C ALA A 11 -5.59 -3.43 10.75
N ASP A 12 -4.35 -3.91 10.57
CA ASP A 12 -3.35 -3.19 9.78
C ASP A 12 -3.70 -3.18 8.29
N GLU A 13 -4.20 -4.28 7.74
CA GLU A 13 -4.66 -4.33 6.35
C GLU A 13 -5.79 -3.34 6.09
N ALA A 14 -6.81 -3.33 6.96
CA ALA A 14 -7.93 -2.41 6.88
C ALA A 14 -7.48 -0.95 7.03
N ARG A 15 -6.54 -0.66 7.94
CA ARG A 15 -5.97 0.68 8.11
C ARG A 15 -5.20 1.13 6.87
N ILE A 16 -4.33 0.27 6.33
CA ILE A 16 -3.56 0.57 5.13
C ILE A 16 -4.51 0.81 3.95
N LEU A 17 -5.55 -0.02 3.78
CA LEU A 17 -6.55 0.12 2.74
C LEU A 17 -7.31 1.45 2.84
N ALA A 18 -7.75 1.83 4.04
CA ALA A 18 -8.44 3.10 4.29
C ALA A 18 -7.53 4.30 3.97
N GLU A 19 -6.26 4.25 4.38
CA GLU A 19 -5.28 5.28 4.05
C GLU A 19 -5.01 5.34 2.54
N LEU A 20 -4.91 4.20 1.88
CA LEU A 20 -4.70 4.12 0.43
C LEU A 20 -5.88 4.74 -0.32
N THR A 21 -7.10 4.44 0.12
CA THR A 21 -8.34 5.00 -0.42
C THR A 21 -8.32 6.52 -0.35
N ALA A 22 -7.97 7.07 0.82
CA ALA A 22 -7.86 8.52 1.00
C ALA A 22 -6.77 9.16 0.13
N MET A 23 -5.68 8.44 -0.16
CA MET A 23 -4.64 8.91 -1.09
C MET A 23 -5.12 8.87 -2.54
N ILE A 24 -5.79 7.79 -2.96
CA ILE A 24 -6.37 7.66 -4.30
C ILE A 24 -7.40 8.78 -4.55
N GLN A 25 -8.28 9.06 -3.59
CA GLN A 25 -9.24 10.17 -3.68
C GLN A 25 -8.56 11.53 -3.90
N GLN A 26 -7.42 11.76 -3.24
CA GLN A 26 -6.65 12.99 -3.42
C GLN A 26 -6.07 13.09 -4.83
N VAL A 27 -5.60 11.98 -5.39
CA VAL A 27 -5.08 11.93 -6.76
C VAL A 27 -6.19 12.13 -7.79
N LEU A 28 -7.38 11.61 -7.54
CA LEU A 28 -8.55 11.77 -8.41
C LEU A 28 -9.22 13.16 -8.35
N GLU A 29 -8.56 14.15 -7.70
CA GLU A 29 -8.91 15.58 -7.65
C GLU A 29 -10.42 15.91 -7.52
N GLY A 30 -11.18 15.14 -6.73
CA GLY A 30 -12.62 15.41 -6.51
C GLY A 30 -13.55 14.20 -6.54
N TYR A 31 -13.02 12.98 -6.63
CA TYR A 31 -13.81 11.77 -6.44
C TYR A 31 -13.88 11.40 -4.95
N GLU A 32 -15.07 11.50 -4.35
CA GLU A 32 -15.34 10.99 -3.01
C GLU A 32 -15.64 9.49 -3.12
N LEU A 33 -14.64 8.66 -2.81
CA LEU A 33 -14.81 7.20 -2.73
C LEU A 33 -15.42 6.80 -1.37
N GLU A 34 -16.47 6.00 -1.34
CA GLU A 34 -17.03 5.53 -0.07
C GLU A 34 -16.15 4.45 0.59
N GLU A 35 -16.30 4.28 1.91
CA GLU A 35 -15.64 3.18 2.63
C GLU A 35 -16.09 1.83 2.06
N GLY A 36 -15.16 1.07 1.49
CA GLY A 36 -15.42 -0.21 0.83
C GLY A 36 -15.63 -0.14 -0.68
N GLU A 37 -15.59 1.04 -1.28
CA GLU A 37 -15.57 1.20 -2.74
C GLU A 37 -14.24 0.72 -3.33
N VAL A 38 -13.14 1.00 -2.62
CA VAL A 38 -11.84 0.42 -2.90
C VAL A 38 -11.70 -0.87 -2.11
N THR A 39 -11.59 -1.98 -2.84
CA THR A 39 -11.39 -3.32 -2.27
C THR A 39 -9.99 -3.83 -2.63
N PRO A 40 -9.48 -4.87 -1.96
CA PRO A 40 -8.22 -5.51 -2.36
C PRO A 40 -8.20 -6.02 -3.81
N ALA A 41 -9.38 -6.30 -4.39
CA ALA A 41 -9.51 -6.73 -5.78
C ALA A 41 -9.58 -5.57 -6.78
N THR A 42 -9.72 -4.32 -6.31
CA THR A 42 -9.80 -3.13 -7.14
C THR A 42 -8.46 -2.86 -7.80
N ARG A 43 -8.48 -2.63 -9.11
CA ARG A 43 -7.32 -2.42 -9.97
C ARG A 43 -7.08 -0.94 -10.24
N PHE A 44 -5.83 -0.51 -10.11
CA PHE A 44 -5.45 0.90 -10.33
C PHE A 44 -5.71 1.35 -11.76
N GLY A 45 -5.28 0.57 -12.77
CA GLY A 45 -5.43 0.98 -14.16
C GLY A 45 -6.80 0.68 -14.77
N ARG A 46 -7.54 -0.31 -14.24
CA ARG A 46 -8.79 -0.82 -14.84
C ARG A 46 -10.05 -0.32 -14.14
N ASP A 47 -10.04 -0.31 -12.81
CA ASP A 47 -11.23 0.05 -12.03
C ASP A 47 -11.18 1.53 -11.63
N LEU A 48 -9.99 2.01 -11.24
CA LEU A 48 -9.76 3.42 -10.89
C LEU A 48 -9.33 4.29 -12.08
N GLU A 49 -9.08 3.66 -13.24
CA GLU A 49 -8.62 4.30 -14.48
C GLU A 49 -7.46 5.29 -14.27
N LEU A 50 -6.57 5.00 -13.31
CA LEU A 50 -5.44 5.88 -12.99
C LEU A 50 -4.51 6.03 -14.18
N GLU A 51 -4.20 7.29 -14.53
CA GLU A 51 -3.21 7.58 -15.55
C GLU A 51 -1.79 7.34 -15.02
N SER A 52 -0.82 7.27 -15.94
CA SER A 52 0.60 7.15 -15.57
C SER A 52 1.08 8.29 -14.66
N ILE A 53 0.49 9.48 -14.79
CA ILE A 53 0.81 10.63 -13.93
C ILE A 53 0.23 10.46 -12.53
N ASP A 54 -0.97 9.90 -12.42
CA ASP A 54 -1.65 9.62 -11.16
C ASP A 54 -0.88 8.58 -10.34
N LEU A 55 -0.32 7.55 -11.00
CA LEU A 55 0.55 6.57 -10.35
C LEU A 55 1.82 7.21 -9.76
N VAL A 56 2.42 8.19 -10.46
CA VAL A 56 3.59 8.91 -9.94
C VAL A 56 3.21 9.79 -8.75
N THR A 57 2.05 10.45 -8.80
CA THR A 57 1.52 11.24 -7.67
C THR A 57 1.24 10.35 -6.47
N LEU A 58 0.57 9.20 -6.67
CA LEU A 58 0.29 8.22 -5.63
C LEU A 58 1.59 7.69 -5.00
N ALA A 59 2.61 7.42 -5.81
CA ALA A 59 3.92 7.00 -5.32
C ALA A 59 4.54 8.03 -4.36
N GLY A 60 4.46 9.32 -4.71
CA GLY A 60 4.93 10.41 -3.85
C GLY A 60 4.17 10.50 -2.53
N LEU A 61 2.84 10.39 -2.57
CA LEU A 61 2.00 10.38 -1.36
C LEU A 61 2.35 9.21 -0.44
N LEU A 62 2.55 8.01 -0.99
CA LEU A 62 2.98 6.85 -0.22
C LEU A 62 4.32 7.08 0.47
N GLU A 63 5.30 7.64 -0.25
CA GLU A 63 6.61 7.95 0.30
C GLU A 63 6.52 8.99 1.43
N GLU A 64 5.71 10.04 1.27
CA GLU A 64 5.46 11.05 2.30
C GLU A 64 4.76 10.45 3.53
N ARG A 65 3.75 9.59 3.34
CA ARG A 65 2.98 9.00 4.45
C ARG A 65 3.79 7.98 5.24
N TYR A 66 4.53 7.13 4.54
CA TYR A 66 5.30 6.02 5.13
C TYR A 66 6.78 6.34 5.33
N GLY A 67 7.20 7.58 5.05
CA GLY A 67 8.54 8.10 5.37
C GLY A 67 9.69 7.33 4.71
N GLY A 68 9.46 6.79 3.51
CA GLY A 68 10.45 5.99 2.77
C GLY A 68 10.57 4.52 3.18
N ALA A 69 9.75 4.02 4.13
CA ALA A 69 9.67 2.59 4.40
C ALA A 69 9.07 1.83 3.20
N VAL A 70 8.19 2.49 2.45
CA VAL A 70 7.55 1.97 1.24
C VAL A 70 8.17 2.67 0.04
N ASN A 71 8.84 1.91 -0.83
CA ASN A 71 9.40 2.44 -2.08
C ASN A 71 8.58 1.92 -3.26
N PHE A 72 7.52 2.65 -3.60
CA PHE A 72 6.63 2.26 -4.69
C PHE A 72 7.35 2.25 -6.05
N ALA A 73 8.29 3.18 -6.27
CA ALA A 73 9.06 3.20 -7.51
C ALA A 73 9.91 1.93 -7.67
N ALA A 74 10.55 1.45 -6.61
CA ALA A 74 11.28 0.19 -6.62
C ALA A 74 10.35 -1.02 -6.79
N PHE A 75 9.17 -0.98 -6.16
CA PHE A 75 8.16 -2.03 -6.30
C PHE A 75 7.66 -2.16 -7.74
N VAL A 76 7.29 -1.05 -8.37
CA VAL A 76 6.84 -1.03 -9.77
C VAL A 76 7.97 -1.36 -10.74
N ALA A 77 9.21 -0.94 -10.45
CA ALA A 77 10.37 -1.23 -11.31
C ALA A 77 10.74 -2.73 -11.35
N ASP A 78 10.33 -3.50 -10.35
CA ASP A 78 10.52 -4.96 -10.31
C ASP A 78 9.42 -5.72 -11.08
N MET A 79 8.35 -5.04 -11.49
CA MET A 79 7.17 -5.63 -12.14
C MET A 79 7.23 -5.51 -13.67
N GLU A 80 6.66 -6.49 -14.36
CA GLU A 80 6.46 -6.40 -15.81
C GLU A 80 5.30 -5.43 -16.17
N LEU A 81 5.29 -4.90 -17.39
CA LEU A 81 4.25 -3.97 -17.83
C LEU A 81 2.84 -4.54 -17.69
N GLU A 82 2.63 -5.81 -18.05
CA GLU A 82 1.35 -6.49 -17.82
C GLU A 82 0.97 -6.54 -16.33
N GLU A 83 1.95 -6.74 -15.43
CA GLU A 83 1.69 -6.78 -13.99
C GLU A 83 1.38 -5.41 -13.41
N ILE A 84 1.98 -4.34 -13.95
CA ILE A 84 1.68 -2.96 -13.56
C ILE A 84 0.25 -2.60 -13.95
N ILE A 85 -0.19 -3.02 -15.14
CA ILE A 85 -1.56 -2.78 -15.62
C ILE A 85 -2.58 -3.57 -14.80
N GLU A 86 -2.24 -4.80 -14.42
CA GLU A 86 -3.07 -5.66 -13.58
C GLU A 86 -2.86 -5.42 -12.08
N LEU A 87 -2.15 -4.36 -11.69
CA LEU A 87 -1.88 -4.07 -10.29
C LEU A 87 -3.18 -3.77 -9.54
N ASP A 88 -3.45 -4.60 -8.54
CA ASP A 88 -4.55 -4.43 -7.60
C ASP A 88 -4.11 -3.81 -6.28
N VAL A 89 -5.07 -3.24 -5.57
CA VAL A 89 -4.88 -2.58 -4.29
C VAL A 89 -4.39 -3.57 -3.23
N GLY A 90 -4.87 -4.81 -3.23
CA GLY A 90 -4.44 -5.84 -2.28
C GLY A 90 -2.95 -6.15 -2.37
N ARG A 91 -2.39 -6.21 -3.58
CA ARG A 91 -0.97 -6.43 -3.82
C ARG A 91 -0.13 -5.30 -3.25
N LEU A 92 -0.60 -4.06 -3.38
CA LEU A 92 0.07 -2.89 -2.79
C LEU A 92 -0.06 -2.86 -1.27
N VAL A 93 -1.24 -3.13 -0.72
CA VAL A 93 -1.47 -3.22 0.73
C VAL A 93 -0.54 -4.26 1.36
N GLY A 94 -0.44 -5.45 0.77
CA GLY A 94 0.48 -6.49 1.23
C GLY A 94 1.97 -6.10 1.11
N HIS A 95 2.35 -5.31 0.10
CA HIS A 95 3.69 -4.75 0.01
C HIS A 95 3.98 -3.76 1.14
N ILE A 96 3.08 -2.81 1.39
CA ILE A 96 3.19 -1.83 2.48
C ILE A 96 3.32 -2.53 3.82
N ARG A 97 2.46 -3.52 4.09
CA ARG A 97 2.49 -4.29 5.33
C ARG A 97 3.86 -4.92 5.58
N ARG A 98 4.42 -5.61 4.57
CA ARG A 98 5.77 -6.20 4.66
C ARG A 98 6.87 -5.15 4.91
N CYS A 99 6.76 -3.99 4.28
CA CYS A 99 7.68 -2.88 4.51
C CYS A 99 7.60 -2.36 5.95
N LEU A 100 6.40 -2.23 6.51
CA LEU A 100 6.19 -1.81 7.89
C LEU A 100 6.70 -2.84 8.88
N GLU A 101 6.40 -4.13 8.67
CA GLU A 101 6.94 -5.24 9.46
C GLU A 101 8.48 -5.25 9.47
N ALA A 102 9.10 -5.05 8.29
CA ALA A 102 10.55 -4.95 8.18
C ALA A 102 11.11 -3.74 8.94
N ALA A 103 10.45 -2.58 8.83
CA ALA A 103 10.84 -1.37 9.54
C ALA A 103 10.69 -1.49 11.08
N ASP A 104 9.66 -2.19 11.56
CA ASP A 104 9.47 -2.50 12.97
C ASP A 104 10.48 -3.54 13.48
N GLY A 105 10.77 -4.57 12.68
CA GLY A 105 11.73 -5.64 13.00
C GLY A 105 13.18 -5.15 13.11
N VAL A 106 13.59 -4.17 12.29
CA VAL A 106 14.93 -3.55 12.35
C VAL A 106 15.18 -2.85 13.70
N ARG A 107 14.13 -2.39 14.41
CA ARG A 107 14.30 -1.83 15.77
C ARG A 107 14.63 -2.89 16.82
N SER A 108 14.36 -4.17 16.57
CA SER A 108 14.58 -5.26 17.53
C SER A 108 15.91 -6.01 17.35
N ASP A 109 16.64 -5.83 16.25
CA ASP A 109 17.87 -6.61 15.97
C ASP A 109 19.16 -5.99 16.57
N GLY A 110 19.04 -4.85 17.28
CA GLY A 110 20.18 -4.17 17.93
C GLY A 110 20.69 -4.79 19.24
N VAL A 111 20.08 -5.86 19.77
CA VAL A 111 20.48 -6.50 21.05
C VAL A 111 20.77 -8.00 20.83
N ARG A 112 21.83 -8.32 20.08
CA ARG A 112 22.37 -9.69 20.07
C ARG A 112 23.89 -9.76 19.94
N SER A 113 24.57 -8.95 20.75
CA SER A 113 25.99 -9.15 21.06
C SER A 113 26.21 -9.15 22.56
N ARG A 114 26.28 -10.35 23.16
CA ARG A 114 27.07 -10.60 24.35
C ARG A 114 27.47 -12.07 24.41
#